data_AF-A0A3A6S848-F1
#
_entry.id   AF-A0A3A6S848-F1
#
_cell.length_a   1.000
_cell.length_b   1.000
_cell.length_c   1.000
_cell.angle_alpha   90.00
_cell.angle_beta   90.00
_cell.angle_gamma   90.00
#
_symmetry.space_group_name_H-M   'P 1'
#
loop_
_entity.id
_entity.type
_entity.pdbx_description
1 polymer ?
#
loop_
_entity_poly.entity_id
_entity_poly.type
_entity_poly.pdbx_seq_one_letter_code
_entity_poly.pdbx_strand_id
1 'polypeptide(L)'
;MSQIDYQKLREIAEKTKIAGEAPVMPFDQRINALNDFMKHFSPDIALALLDERERNQQYIKRRDQENEDIALTVGRLRVELEGKDSKIANLTAERDALREGEMGDARHSNTRAAADIYFQLVEECEIPAGGSLVEYVDDMREKLEAAEKRIAELEAREIKPAKGEVLVVVSGFTGCGKSAIAGEIEIAMKAIGVPVQWTNGDAEKHMTGADWLTAIEMYKPTVRIVEVNVPRAAGIRIKGE
;
A
#
# COMPACT_ATOMS: atom_id res chain seq x y z
N MET A 1 -39.80 7.04 -6.77
CA MET A 1 -39.39 8.45 -6.86
C MET A 1 -38.99 8.70 -8.29
N SER A 2 -39.66 9.60 -9.01
CA SER A 2 -39.17 10.02 -10.33
C SER A 2 -37.76 10.55 -10.13
N GLN A 3 -36.81 10.03 -10.89
CA GLN A 3 -35.43 10.48 -10.83
C GLN A 3 -35.39 11.85 -11.52
N ILE A 4 -35.55 12.92 -10.72
CA ILE A 4 -35.38 14.28 -11.22
C ILE A 4 -33.94 14.39 -11.71
N ASP A 5 -33.77 14.68 -13.00
CA ASP A 5 -32.45 14.95 -13.57
C ASP A 5 -32.05 16.38 -13.24
N TYR A 6 -31.42 16.54 -12.08
CA TYR A 6 -30.96 17.81 -11.55
C TYR A 6 -30.01 18.55 -12.49
N GLN A 7 -29.14 17.81 -13.18
CA GLN A 7 -28.16 18.40 -14.09
C GLN A 7 -28.84 18.94 -15.34
N LYS A 8 -29.74 18.16 -15.93
CA LYS A 8 -30.52 18.58 -17.10
C LYS A 8 -31.46 19.74 -16.79
N LEU A 9 -32.13 19.72 -15.62
CA LEU A 9 -32.95 20.85 -15.17
C LEU A 9 -32.12 22.12 -14.99
N ARG A 10 -30.94 22.01 -14.40
CA ARG A 10 -30.02 23.14 -14.22
C ARG A 10 -29.58 23.72 -15.56
N GLU A 11 -29.16 22.88 -16.49
CA GLU A 11 -28.71 23.31 -17.83
C GLU A 11 -29.84 24.00 -18.63
N ILE A 12 -31.06 23.46 -18.57
CA ILE A 12 -32.21 24.06 -19.25
C ILE A 12 -32.59 25.39 -18.57
N ALA A 13 -32.62 25.44 -17.24
CA ALA A 13 -32.88 26.67 -16.50
C ALA A 13 -31.85 27.78 -16.80
N GLU A 14 -30.56 27.44 -16.86
CA GLU A 14 -29.48 28.38 -17.22
C GLU A 14 -29.62 28.87 -18.67
N LYS A 15 -29.91 27.99 -19.63
CA LYS A 15 -30.14 28.37 -21.04
C LYS A 15 -31.34 29.32 -21.19
N THR A 16 -32.44 29.03 -20.50
CA THR A 16 -33.66 29.85 -20.55
C THR A 16 -33.47 31.19 -19.85
N LYS A 17 -32.70 31.23 -18.76
CA LYS A 17 -32.32 32.49 -18.09
C LYS A 17 -31.56 33.42 -19.06
N ILE A 18 -30.55 32.89 -19.77
CA ILE A 18 -29.79 33.67 -20.77
C ILE A 18 -30.72 34.18 -21.89
N ALA A 19 -31.68 33.36 -22.33
CA ALA A 19 -32.65 33.77 -23.34
C ALA A 19 -33.59 34.91 -22.90
N GLY A 20 -33.91 34.99 -21.60
CA GLY A 20 -34.72 36.07 -21.02
C GLY A 20 -33.94 37.36 -20.75
N GLU A 21 -32.65 37.26 -20.44
CA GLU A 21 -31.80 38.39 -20.03
C GLU A 21 -30.96 39.01 -21.18
N ALA A 22 -30.67 38.27 -22.25
CA ALA A 22 -29.81 38.74 -23.34
C ALA A 22 -30.49 39.81 -24.21
N PRO A 23 -29.87 40.98 -24.47
CA PRO A 23 -30.52 42.11 -25.14
C PRO A 23 -30.86 41.87 -26.62
N VAL A 24 -30.17 40.95 -27.32
CA VAL A 24 -30.43 40.65 -28.74
C VAL A 24 -30.35 39.13 -28.96
N MET A 25 -31.47 38.43 -28.79
CA MET A 25 -31.65 37.05 -29.23
C MET A 25 -32.89 37.00 -30.15
N PRO A 26 -32.84 36.28 -31.28
CA PRO A 26 -34.00 36.10 -32.15
C PRO A 26 -35.22 35.58 -31.39
N PHE A 27 -36.40 36.12 -31.68
CA PHE A 27 -37.65 35.82 -30.97
C PHE A 27 -37.96 34.31 -30.95
N ASP A 28 -37.73 33.60 -32.05
CA ASP A 28 -37.95 32.15 -32.16
C ASP A 28 -37.05 31.34 -31.23
N GLN A 29 -35.80 31.77 -31.02
CA GLN A 29 -34.87 31.10 -30.12
C GLN A 29 -35.28 31.29 -28.65
N ARG A 30 -35.80 32.47 -28.30
CA ARG A 30 -36.34 32.74 -26.96
C ARG A 30 -37.57 31.88 -26.67
N ILE A 31 -38.50 31.78 -27.62
CA ILE A 31 -39.71 30.95 -27.50
C ILE A 31 -39.33 29.48 -27.34
N ASN A 32 -38.39 28.97 -28.14
CA ASN A 32 -37.95 27.57 -28.05
C ASN A 32 -37.32 27.28 -26.69
N ALA A 33 -36.44 28.15 -26.18
CA ALA A 33 -35.82 27.98 -24.86
C ALA A 33 -36.85 28.03 -23.71
N LEU A 34 -37.87 28.89 -23.81
CA LEU A 34 -38.95 28.97 -22.82
C LEU A 34 -39.87 27.74 -22.88
N ASN A 35 -40.24 27.29 -24.07
CA ASN A 35 -41.06 26.09 -24.26
C ASN A 35 -40.32 24.83 -23.79
N ASP A 36 -39.01 24.73 -24.07
CA ASP A 36 -38.18 23.63 -23.60
C ASP A 36 -38.08 23.60 -22.06
N PHE A 37 -37.98 24.77 -21.42
CA PHE A 37 -38.05 24.88 -19.96
C PHE A 37 -39.40 24.44 -19.42
N MET A 38 -40.51 24.95 -19.96
CA MET A 38 -41.86 24.57 -19.50
C MET A 38 -42.18 23.08 -19.69
N LYS A 39 -41.58 22.45 -20.71
CA LYS A 39 -41.70 21.01 -20.96
C LYS A 39 -40.94 20.17 -19.94
N HIS A 40 -39.78 20.65 -19.49
CA HIS A 40 -38.92 19.92 -18.55
C HIS A 40 -39.14 20.31 -17.09
N PHE A 41 -39.67 21.50 -16.81
CA PHE A 41 -39.97 22.03 -15.49
C PHE A 41 -41.49 22.12 -15.31
N SER A 42 -42.14 20.97 -15.14
CA SER A 42 -43.57 20.88 -14.89
C SER A 42 -43.92 21.26 -13.45
N PRO A 43 -45.20 21.59 -13.16
CA PRO A 43 -45.67 21.80 -11.80
C PRO A 43 -45.34 20.64 -10.84
N ASP A 44 -45.39 19.40 -11.33
CA ASP A 44 -45.03 18.20 -10.54
C ASP A 44 -43.57 18.20 -10.10
N ILE A 45 -42.67 18.66 -10.97
CA ILE A 45 -41.24 18.77 -10.66
C ILE A 45 -41.01 19.89 -9.65
N ALA A 46 -41.71 21.02 -9.79
CA ALA A 46 -41.62 22.11 -8.82
C ALA A 46 -42.10 21.69 -7.42
N LEU A 47 -43.21 20.95 -7.33
CA LEU A 47 -43.71 20.41 -6.06
C LEU A 47 -42.73 19.38 -5.46
N ALA A 48 -42.21 18.46 -6.28
CA ALA A 48 -41.26 17.46 -5.80
C ALA A 48 -39.96 18.09 -5.24
N LEU A 49 -39.47 19.17 -5.85
CA LEU A 49 -38.32 19.94 -5.35
C LEU A 49 -38.62 20.66 -4.03
N LEU A 50 -39.84 21.19 -3.87
CA LEU A 50 -40.29 21.81 -2.60
C LEU A 50 -40.41 20.76 -1.49
N ASP A 51 -41.03 19.63 -1.77
CA ASP A 51 -41.16 18.51 -0.82
C ASP A 51 -39.79 17.94 -0.42
N GLU A 52 -38.84 17.85 -1.36
CA GLU A 52 -37.47 17.45 -1.05
C GLU A 52 -36.74 18.49 -0.20
N ARG A 53 -36.89 19.78 -0.51
CA ARG A 53 -36.32 20.86 0.30
C ARG A 53 -36.86 20.86 1.72
N GLU A 54 -38.18 20.70 1.90
CA GLU A 54 -38.80 20.64 3.23
C GLU A 54 -38.32 19.43 4.03
N ARG A 55 -38.25 18.25 3.40
CA ARG A 55 -37.69 17.04 4.02
C ARG A 55 -36.23 17.24 4.43
N ASN A 56 -35.42 17.86 3.57
CA ASN A 56 -34.01 18.15 3.87
C ASN A 56 -33.88 19.14 5.03
N GLN A 57 -34.73 20.17 5.10
CA GLN A 57 -34.74 21.11 6.23
C GLN A 57 -35.14 20.42 7.54
N GLN A 58 -36.14 19.54 7.52
CA GLN A 58 -36.53 18.76 8.69
C GLN A 58 -35.43 17.77 9.11
N TYR A 59 -34.72 17.17 8.14
CA TYR A 59 -33.58 16.32 8.41
C TYR A 59 -32.45 17.10 9.11
N ILE A 60 -32.10 18.28 8.60
CA ILE A 60 -31.09 19.16 9.21
C ILE A 60 -31.47 19.50 10.65
N LYS A 61 -32.71 19.93 10.90
CA LYS A 61 -33.19 20.21 12.27
C LYS A 61 -33.07 19.02 13.22
N ARG A 62 -33.44 17.82 12.76
CA ARG A 62 -33.31 16.59 13.57
C ARG A 62 -31.86 16.26 13.85
N ARG A 63 -30.96 16.44 12.88
CA ARG A 63 -29.53 16.22 13.03
C ARG A 63 -28.90 17.23 13.98
N ASP A 64 -29.30 18.48 13.93
CA ASP A 64 -28.83 19.51 14.86
C ASP A 64 -29.25 19.18 16.29
N GLN A 65 -30.51 18.77 16.50
CA GLN A 65 -30.99 18.31 17.81
C GLN A 65 -30.23 17.07 18.30
N GLU A 66 -30.05 16.06 17.43
CA GLU A 66 -29.30 14.84 17.76
C GLU A 66 -27.85 15.17 18.15
N ASN A 67 -27.20 16.08 17.41
CA ASN A 67 -25.84 16.52 17.70
C ASN A 67 -25.75 17.28 19.04
N GLU A 68 -26.77 18.09 19.37
CA GLU A 68 -26.85 18.76 20.67
C GLU A 68 -27.01 17.74 21.82
N ASP A 69 -27.90 16.77 21.67
CA ASP A 69 -28.10 15.70 22.65
C ASP A 69 -26.82 14.85 22.83
N ILE A 70 -26.12 14.56 21.74
CA ILE A 70 -24.81 13.89 21.77
C ILE A 70 -23.79 14.76 22.51
N ALA A 71 -23.70 16.06 22.22
CA ALA A 71 -22.77 16.96 22.89
C ALA A 71 -23.01 17.03 24.40
N LEU A 72 -24.27 17.10 24.83
CA LEU A 72 -24.65 17.06 26.24
C LEU A 72 -24.28 15.73 26.91
N THR A 73 -24.48 14.61 26.21
CA THR A 73 -24.16 13.27 26.70
C THR A 73 -22.65 13.08 26.84
N VAL A 74 -21.89 13.47 25.82
CA VAL A 74 -20.41 13.44 25.83
C VAL A 74 -19.87 14.35 26.94
N GLY A 75 -20.46 15.53 27.13
CA GLY A 75 -20.12 16.43 28.23
C GLY A 75 -20.30 15.77 29.61
N ARG A 76 -21.44 15.10 29.84
CA ARG A 76 -21.70 14.36 31.08
C ARG A 76 -20.70 13.22 31.29
N LEU A 77 -20.44 12.42 30.27
CA LEU A 77 -19.50 11.31 30.34
C LEU A 77 -18.07 11.78 30.64
N ARG A 78 -17.66 12.92 30.06
CA ARG A 78 -16.34 13.52 30.33
C ARG A 78 -16.19 13.91 31.80
N VAL A 79 -17.21 14.54 32.39
CA VAL A 79 -17.21 14.89 33.82
C VAL A 79 -17.18 13.65 34.71
N GLU A 80 -17.96 12.62 34.38
CA GLU A 80 -17.94 11.36 35.13
C GLU A 80 -16.57 10.66 35.05
N LEU A 81 -15.94 10.69 33.88
CA LEU A 81 -14.61 10.13 33.66
C LEU A 81 -13.55 10.87 34.47
N GLU A 82 -13.55 12.20 34.47
CA GLU A 82 -12.65 13.01 35.29
C GLU A 82 -12.84 12.75 36.80
N GLY A 83 -14.09 12.54 37.23
CA GLY A 83 -14.40 12.12 38.60
C GLY A 83 -13.85 10.74 38.95
N LYS A 84 -13.91 9.78 38.01
CA LYS A 84 -13.33 8.44 38.19
C LYS A 84 -11.80 8.48 38.19
N ASP A 85 -11.18 9.25 37.30
CA ASP A 85 -9.73 9.43 37.26
C ASP A 85 -9.22 10.03 38.57
N SER A 86 -9.92 11.03 39.10
CA SER A 86 -9.62 11.60 40.43
C SER A 86 -9.72 10.55 41.54
N LYS A 87 -10.71 9.66 41.48
CA LYS A 87 -10.86 8.56 42.45
C LYS A 87 -9.74 7.53 42.32
N ILE A 88 -9.32 7.19 41.11
CA ILE A 88 -8.20 6.29 40.85
C ILE A 88 -6.90 6.90 41.39
N ALA A 89 -6.66 8.19 41.14
CA ALA A 89 -5.49 8.89 41.66
C ALA A 89 -5.44 8.84 43.20
N ASN A 90 -6.58 9.11 43.86
CA ASN A 90 -6.68 9.02 45.32
C ASN A 90 -6.42 7.59 45.85
N LEU A 91 -7.03 6.57 45.24
CA LEU A 91 -6.82 5.17 45.64
C LEU A 91 -5.38 4.71 45.38
N THR A 92 -4.75 5.21 44.32
CA THR A 92 -3.34 4.93 44.01
C THR A 92 -2.43 5.53 45.07
N ALA A 93 -2.69 6.79 45.45
CA ALA A 93 -1.96 7.46 46.54
C ALA A 93 -2.17 6.75 47.89
N GLU A 94 -3.38 6.31 48.20
CA GLU A 94 -3.67 5.54 49.43
C GLU A 94 -2.97 4.18 49.43
N ARG A 95 -2.97 3.45 48.30
CA ARG A 95 -2.20 2.22 48.14
C ARG A 95 -0.70 2.45 48.37
N ASP A 96 -0.14 3.52 47.81
CA ASP A 96 1.28 3.84 47.97
C ASP A 96 1.62 4.20 49.42
N ALA A 97 0.76 4.96 50.07
CA ALA A 97 0.89 5.27 51.49
C ALA A 97 0.80 4.01 52.37
N LEU A 98 -0.09 3.05 52.05
CA LEU A 98 -0.16 1.76 52.75
C LEU A 98 1.08 0.89 52.49
N ARG A 99 1.61 0.89 51.27
CA ARG A 99 2.88 0.22 50.94
C ARG A 99 4.04 0.80 51.75
N GLU A 100 4.06 2.11 52.00
CA GLU A 100 5.07 2.76 52.84
C GLU A 100 4.80 2.56 54.35
N GLY A 101 3.54 2.54 54.77
CA GLY A 101 3.11 2.42 56.18
C GLY A 101 3.21 1.01 56.76
N GLU A 102 2.99 -0.03 55.95
CA GLU A 102 3.21 -1.44 56.36
C GLU A 102 4.68 -1.89 56.19
N MET A 103 5.52 -1.06 55.55
CA MET A 103 6.97 -1.27 55.35
C MET A 103 7.85 -0.64 56.44
N GLY A 104 7.40 -0.68 57.69
CA GLY A 104 8.33 -0.59 58.82
C GLY A 104 9.07 -1.92 58.99
N ASP A 105 10.32 -1.99 58.50
CA ASP A 105 11.39 -2.88 59.00
C ASP A 105 11.84 -4.16 58.23
N ALA A 106 11.81 -4.18 56.88
CA ALA A 106 12.53 -5.25 56.15
C ALA A 106 13.17 -4.79 54.83
N ARG A 107 14.41 -4.29 54.92
CA ARG A 107 15.27 -4.05 53.76
C ARG A 107 15.75 -5.41 53.21
N HIS A 108 15.41 -5.70 51.95
CA HIS A 108 15.90 -6.81 51.11
C HIS A 108 15.28 -8.21 51.32
N SER A 109 14.02 -8.37 50.90
CA SER A 109 13.46 -9.68 50.55
C SER A 109 13.65 -9.98 49.06
N ASN A 110 14.09 -11.20 48.72
CA ASN A 110 14.18 -11.70 47.34
C ASN A 110 12.85 -11.61 46.58
N THR A 111 11.72 -11.61 47.29
CA THR A 111 10.38 -11.47 46.71
C THR A 111 10.13 -10.05 46.16
N ARG A 112 10.77 -9.03 46.73
CA ARG A 112 10.66 -7.63 46.27
C ARG A 112 11.42 -7.41 44.96
N ALA A 113 12.65 -7.89 44.89
CA ALA A 113 13.45 -7.83 43.66
C ALA A 113 12.78 -8.61 42.52
N ALA A 114 12.21 -9.79 42.81
CA ALA A 114 11.47 -10.57 41.82
C ALA A 114 10.20 -9.87 41.33
N ALA A 115 9.45 -9.21 42.22
CA ALA A 115 8.26 -8.46 41.83
C ALA A 115 8.61 -7.24 40.96
N ASP A 116 9.65 -6.48 41.32
CA ASP A 116 10.10 -5.32 40.56
C ASP A 116 10.53 -5.72 39.12
N ILE A 117 11.28 -6.83 38.98
CA ILE A 117 11.64 -7.39 37.67
C ILE A 117 10.40 -7.82 36.88
N TYR A 118 9.44 -8.48 37.53
CA TYR A 118 8.21 -8.93 36.88
C TYR A 118 7.40 -7.75 36.33
N PHE A 119 7.20 -6.68 37.11
CA PHE A 119 6.47 -5.50 36.67
C PHE A 119 7.19 -4.77 35.53
N GLN A 120 8.51 -4.64 35.61
CA GLN A 120 9.31 -4.05 34.52
C GLN A 120 9.12 -4.84 33.21
N LEU A 121 9.15 -6.17 33.26
CA LEU A 121 8.96 -7.01 32.06
C LEU A 121 7.53 -6.92 31.50
N VAL A 122 6.50 -6.81 32.34
CA VAL A 122 5.11 -6.61 31.88
C VAL A 122 4.99 -5.30 31.07
N GLU A 123 5.67 -4.25 31.52
CA GLU A 123 5.68 -2.95 30.86
C GLU A 123 6.50 -2.97 29.56
N GLU A 124 7.74 -3.48 29.60
CA GLU A 124 8.62 -3.57 28.43
C GLU A 124 8.05 -4.46 27.32
N CYS A 125 7.37 -5.55 27.67
CA CYS A 125 6.72 -6.44 26.72
C CYS A 125 5.30 -5.99 26.32
N GLU A 126 4.86 -4.81 26.77
CA GLU A 126 3.53 -4.23 26.47
C GLU A 126 2.37 -5.23 26.69
N ILE A 127 2.42 -5.99 27.78
CA ILE A 127 1.44 -7.05 28.05
C ILE A 127 0.06 -6.42 28.33
N PRO A 128 -1.02 -6.84 27.64
CA PRO A 128 -2.35 -6.26 27.83
C PRO A 128 -2.89 -6.53 29.23
N ALA A 129 -3.84 -5.70 29.68
CA ALA A 129 -4.48 -5.87 30.99
C ALA A 129 -5.16 -7.24 31.12
N GLY A 130 -4.70 -8.04 32.09
CA GLY A 130 -5.15 -9.43 32.29
C GLY A 130 -4.40 -10.48 31.47
N GLY A 131 -3.39 -10.09 30.68
CA GLY A 131 -2.50 -10.99 29.95
C GLY A 131 -1.38 -11.58 30.82
N SER A 132 -0.78 -12.66 30.33
CA SER A 132 0.29 -13.40 31.01
C SER A 132 1.62 -13.29 30.28
N LEU A 133 2.69 -12.97 31.02
CA LEU A 133 4.08 -13.01 30.50
C LEU A 133 4.46 -14.40 30.00
N VAL A 134 3.94 -15.46 30.63
CA VAL A 134 4.23 -16.84 30.24
C VAL A 134 3.64 -17.14 28.87
N GLU A 135 2.37 -16.78 28.66
CA GLU A 135 1.68 -16.98 27.38
C GLU A 135 2.34 -16.18 26.25
N TYR A 136 2.80 -14.95 26.54
CA TYR A 136 3.55 -14.13 25.59
C TYR A 136 4.87 -14.80 25.16
N VAL A 137 5.62 -15.36 26.10
CA VAL A 137 6.88 -16.05 25.81
C VAL A 137 6.64 -17.33 24.99
N ASP A 138 5.57 -18.08 25.30
CA ASP A 138 5.23 -19.30 24.56
C ASP A 138 4.81 -18.98 23.11
N ASP A 139 3.98 -17.96 22.89
CA ASP A 139 3.61 -17.48 21.55
C ASP A 139 4.83 -17.00 20.74
N MET A 140 5.74 -16.26 21.38
CA MET A 140 6.98 -15.82 20.73
C MET A 140 7.89 -16.99 20.34
N ARG A 141 7.96 -18.04 21.17
CA ARG A 141 8.71 -19.27 20.85
C ARG A 141 8.11 -20.00 19.65
N GLU A 142 6.79 -20.15 19.60
CA GLU A 142 6.10 -20.80 18.48
C GLU A 142 6.31 -20.02 17.17
N LYS A 143 6.20 -18.69 17.22
CA LYS A 143 6.47 -17.82 16.06
C LYS A 143 7.92 -17.93 15.59
N LEU A 144 8.87 -18.00 16.51
CA LEU A 144 10.28 -18.18 16.18
C LEU A 144 10.52 -19.52 15.47
N GLU A 145 10.00 -20.62 16.01
CA GLU A 145 10.14 -21.95 15.41
C GLU A 145 9.49 -22.00 14.00
N ALA A 146 8.32 -21.38 13.83
CA ALA A 146 7.66 -21.27 12.54
C ALA A 146 8.49 -20.45 11.54
N ALA A 147 9.10 -19.35 11.97
CA ALA A 147 9.96 -18.51 11.15
C ALA A 147 11.24 -19.25 10.74
N GLU A 148 11.89 -19.95 11.66
CA GLU A 148 13.08 -20.77 11.39
C GLU A 148 12.79 -21.86 10.36
N LYS A 149 11.66 -22.56 10.51
CA LYS A 149 11.21 -23.57 9.53
C LYS A 149 10.97 -22.96 8.16
N ARG A 150 10.39 -21.76 8.09
CA ARG A 150 10.14 -21.05 6.83
C ARG A 150 11.43 -20.59 6.17
N ILE A 151 12.40 -20.10 6.94
CA ILE A 151 13.72 -19.73 6.44
C ILE A 151 14.44 -20.96 5.87
N ALA A 152 14.46 -22.08 6.60
CA ALA A 152 15.07 -23.32 6.12
C ALA A 152 14.42 -23.82 4.81
N GLU A 153 13.10 -23.72 4.68
CA GLU A 153 12.39 -24.05 3.43
C GLU A 153 12.80 -23.13 2.27
N LEU A 154 12.96 -21.83 2.52
CA LEU A 154 13.37 -20.85 1.52
C LEU A 154 14.83 -21.01 1.10
N GLU A 155 15.73 -21.22 2.06
CA GLU A 155 17.16 -21.47 1.80
C GLU A 155 17.37 -22.78 1.05
N ALA A 156 16.57 -23.82 1.31
CA ALA A 156 16.60 -25.06 0.55
C ALA A 156 16.12 -24.90 -0.90
N ARG A 157 15.31 -23.87 -1.18
CA ARG A 157 14.84 -23.52 -2.54
C ARG A 157 15.79 -22.55 -3.26
N GLU A 158 16.68 -21.89 -2.54
CA GLU A 158 17.63 -20.96 -3.13
C GLU A 158 18.76 -21.73 -3.83
N ILE A 159 18.90 -21.52 -5.14
CA ILE A 159 20.00 -22.09 -5.92
C ILE A 159 21.21 -21.18 -5.72
N LYS A 160 22.29 -21.71 -5.15
CA LYS A 160 23.54 -20.96 -4.93
C LYS A 160 24.51 -21.20 -6.10
N PRO A 161 25.17 -20.16 -6.66
CA PRO A 161 26.16 -20.34 -7.71
C PRO A 161 27.40 -21.06 -7.16
N ALA A 162 28.00 -21.95 -7.97
CA ALA A 162 29.30 -22.51 -7.66
C ALA A 162 30.42 -21.45 -7.77
N LYS A 163 31.59 -21.72 -7.17
CA LYS A 163 32.73 -20.80 -7.25
C LYS A 163 33.22 -20.67 -8.70
N GLY A 164 33.14 -19.47 -9.26
CA GLY A 164 33.49 -19.19 -10.66
C GLY A 164 32.31 -19.29 -11.64
N GLU A 165 31.11 -19.57 -11.14
CA GLU A 165 29.85 -19.57 -11.90
C GLU A 165 29.09 -18.26 -11.69
N VAL A 166 28.44 -17.76 -12.75
CA VAL A 166 27.49 -16.65 -12.66
C VAL A 166 26.09 -17.22 -12.85
N LEU A 167 25.31 -17.24 -11.77
CA LEU A 167 23.90 -17.66 -11.81
C LEU A 167 23.01 -16.47 -12.18
N VAL A 168 22.23 -16.62 -13.24
CA VAL A 168 21.21 -15.64 -13.65
C VAL A 168 19.83 -16.26 -13.46
N VAL A 169 19.02 -15.68 -12.57
CA VAL A 169 17.65 -16.13 -12.29
C VAL A 169 16.66 -15.18 -12.95
N VAL A 170 15.91 -15.67 -13.94
CA VAL A 170 14.83 -14.93 -14.60
C VAL A 170 13.48 -15.40 -14.03
N SER A 171 12.80 -14.56 -13.25
CA SER A 171 11.54 -14.89 -12.57
C SER A 171 10.37 -14.01 -13.04
N GLY A 172 9.13 -14.49 -12.87
CA GLY A 172 7.92 -13.81 -13.34
C GLY A 172 6.76 -14.76 -13.67
N PHE A 173 5.56 -14.21 -13.90
CA PHE A 173 4.34 -14.99 -14.19
C PHE A 173 4.40 -15.76 -15.52
N THR A 174 3.61 -16.82 -15.67
CA THR A 174 3.50 -17.57 -16.94
C THR A 174 3.03 -16.64 -18.06
N GLY A 175 3.69 -16.67 -19.22
CA GLY A 175 3.36 -15.83 -20.37
C GLY A 175 3.96 -14.41 -20.36
N CYS A 176 4.72 -13.99 -19.34
CA CYS A 176 5.32 -12.65 -19.29
C CYS A 176 6.63 -12.48 -20.11
N GLY A 177 6.99 -13.46 -20.94
CA GLY A 177 8.18 -13.38 -21.80
C GLY A 177 9.51 -13.83 -21.19
N LYS A 178 9.51 -14.49 -20.02
CA LYS A 178 10.74 -15.00 -19.37
C LYS A 178 11.61 -15.85 -20.29
N SER A 179 10.99 -16.77 -21.04
CA SER A 179 11.69 -17.70 -21.91
C SER A 179 12.32 -16.99 -23.12
N ALA A 180 11.77 -15.85 -23.55
CA ALA A 180 12.39 -15.01 -24.57
C ALA A 180 13.67 -14.34 -24.03
N ILE A 181 13.60 -13.74 -22.85
CA ILE A 181 14.77 -13.12 -22.19
C ILE A 181 15.85 -14.16 -21.90
N ALA A 182 15.48 -15.32 -21.34
CA ALA A 182 16.43 -16.41 -21.10
C ALA A 182 17.06 -16.94 -22.40
N GLY A 183 16.29 -16.98 -23.50
CA GLY A 183 16.79 -17.32 -24.84
C GLY A 183 17.77 -16.30 -25.40
N GLU A 184 17.49 -14.99 -25.26
CA GLU A 184 18.40 -13.92 -25.69
C GLU A 184 19.74 -13.99 -24.92
N ILE A 185 19.69 -14.21 -23.60
CA ILE A 185 20.89 -14.40 -22.78
C ILE A 185 21.68 -15.61 -23.25
N GLU A 186 21.02 -16.74 -23.51
CA GLU A 186 21.68 -17.95 -24.00
C GLU A 186 22.40 -17.72 -25.34
N ILE A 187 21.74 -17.05 -26.29
CA ILE A 187 22.31 -16.72 -27.61
C ILE A 187 23.53 -15.80 -27.45
N ALA A 188 23.39 -14.73 -26.66
CA ALA A 188 24.46 -13.76 -26.45
C ALA A 188 25.71 -14.38 -25.82
N MET A 189 25.52 -15.20 -24.78
CA MET A 189 26.62 -15.89 -24.08
C MET A 189 27.30 -16.92 -24.98
N LYS A 190 26.54 -17.68 -25.78
CA LYS A 190 27.10 -18.62 -26.78
C LYS A 190 27.89 -17.89 -27.87
N ALA A 191 27.42 -16.72 -28.33
CA ALA A 191 28.11 -15.93 -29.35
C ALA A 191 29.48 -15.41 -28.90
N ILE A 192 29.66 -15.14 -27.60
CA ILE A 192 30.96 -14.75 -27.01
C ILE A 192 31.79 -15.94 -26.50
N GLY A 193 31.33 -17.17 -26.71
CA GLY A 193 32.05 -18.40 -26.35
C GLY A 193 31.95 -18.79 -24.87
N VAL A 194 31.00 -18.24 -24.12
CA VAL A 194 30.73 -18.63 -22.72
C VAL A 194 29.82 -19.86 -22.71
N PRO A 195 30.17 -20.94 -21.98
CA PRO A 195 29.31 -22.11 -21.86
C PRO A 195 28.07 -21.77 -21.04
N VAL A 196 26.89 -22.12 -21.55
CA VAL A 196 25.59 -21.86 -20.90
C VAL A 196 24.86 -23.17 -20.69
N GLN A 197 24.26 -23.33 -19.51
CA GLN A 197 23.32 -24.39 -19.20
C GLN A 197 22.00 -23.77 -18.73
N TRP A 198 20.90 -24.09 -19.41
CA TRP A 198 19.56 -23.64 -18.99
C TRP A 198 18.82 -24.80 -18.32
N THR A 199 18.85 -24.84 -16.99
CA THR A 199 18.15 -25.85 -16.18
C THR A 199 16.65 -25.58 -16.12
N ASN A 200 15.81 -26.62 -16.24
CA ASN A 200 14.33 -26.56 -16.25
C ASN A 200 13.67 -25.76 -17.39
N GLY A 201 14.40 -25.35 -18.44
CA GLY A 201 13.88 -24.54 -19.54
C GLY A 201 13.22 -25.30 -20.69
N ASP A 202 13.49 -26.60 -20.82
CA ASP A 202 13.16 -27.36 -22.04
C ASP A 202 11.65 -27.45 -22.31
N ALA A 203 10.84 -27.63 -21.27
CA ALA A 203 9.39 -27.67 -21.41
C ALA A 203 8.80 -26.35 -21.93
N GLU A 204 9.27 -25.20 -21.43
CA GLU A 204 8.83 -23.88 -21.92
C GLU A 204 9.39 -23.58 -23.33
N LYS A 205 10.64 -23.94 -23.61
CA LYS A 205 11.26 -23.78 -24.94
C LYS A 205 10.46 -24.50 -26.02
N HIS A 206 10.13 -25.78 -25.79
CA HIS A 206 9.42 -26.61 -26.75
C HIS A 206 7.97 -26.16 -27.01
N MET A 207 7.30 -25.52 -26.04
CA MET A 207 5.95 -24.96 -26.24
C MET A 207 5.93 -23.78 -27.21
N THR A 208 7.00 -23.00 -27.29
CA THR A 208 7.08 -21.83 -28.18
C THR A 208 7.54 -22.15 -29.60
N GLY A 209 8.00 -23.38 -29.85
CA GLY A 209 8.48 -23.83 -31.16
C GLY A 209 9.72 -23.08 -31.67
N ALA A 210 10.41 -22.35 -30.79
CA ALA A 210 11.47 -21.46 -31.19
C ALA A 210 12.82 -22.21 -31.33
N ASP A 211 13.20 -22.50 -32.58
CA ASP A 211 14.52 -23.03 -32.92
C ASP A 211 15.52 -21.88 -33.11
N TRP A 212 16.18 -21.52 -32.02
CA TRP A 212 17.15 -20.42 -31.99
C TRP A 212 18.50 -20.79 -32.64
N LEU A 213 18.71 -22.03 -33.09
CA LEU A 213 19.96 -22.45 -33.75
C LEU A 213 20.26 -21.58 -34.97
N THR A 214 19.21 -21.21 -35.72
CA THR A 214 19.30 -20.32 -36.89
C THR A 214 19.61 -18.86 -36.50
N ALA A 215 19.09 -18.39 -35.36
CA ALA A 215 19.34 -17.03 -34.85
C ALA A 215 20.76 -16.86 -34.29
N ILE A 216 21.36 -17.93 -33.77
CA ILE A 216 22.77 -17.94 -33.33
C ILE A 216 23.70 -17.68 -34.51
N GLU A 217 23.39 -18.18 -35.71
CA GLU A 217 24.21 -17.90 -36.90
C GLU A 217 24.13 -16.45 -37.37
N MET A 218 22.98 -15.77 -37.19
CA MET A 218 22.84 -14.33 -37.47
C MET A 218 23.71 -13.47 -36.55
N TYR A 219 23.99 -13.93 -35.33
CA TYR A 219 24.76 -13.21 -34.31
C TYR A 219 26.26 -13.47 -34.37
N LYS A 220 26.81 -14.02 -35.46
CA LYS A 220 28.28 -14.12 -35.62
C LYS A 220 28.87 -12.71 -35.70
N PRO A 221 29.57 -12.21 -34.66
CA PRO A 221 30.14 -10.87 -34.71
C PRO A 221 31.27 -10.85 -35.74
N THR A 222 31.21 -9.90 -36.68
CA THR A 222 32.30 -9.68 -37.62
C THR A 222 33.30 -8.71 -36.99
N VAL A 223 34.43 -9.25 -36.54
CA VAL A 223 35.53 -8.43 -36.02
C VAL A 223 36.39 -7.96 -37.19
N ARG A 224 36.33 -6.67 -37.51
CA ARG A 224 37.25 -6.05 -38.47
C ARG A 224 38.46 -5.48 -37.71
N ILE A 225 39.57 -6.18 -37.77
CA ILE A 225 40.85 -5.68 -37.27
C ILE A 225 41.49 -4.82 -38.36
N VAL A 226 41.76 -3.55 -38.07
CA VAL A 226 42.53 -2.67 -38.96
C VAL A 226 43.84 -2.36 -38.27
N GLU A 227 44.92 -2.91 -38.82
CA GLU A 227 46.28 -2.58 -38.43
C GLU A 227 46.76 -1.39 -39.27
N VAL A 228 47.15 -0.30 -38.61
CA VAL A 228 47.73 0.88 -39.27
C VAL A 228 49.22 0.93 -38.92
N ASN A 229 50.08 0.73 -39.92
CA ASN A 229 51.52 0.82 -39.74
C ASN A 229 51.96 2.29 -39.81
N VAL A 230 52.49 2.81 -38.70
CA VAL A 230 53.08 4.15 -38.65
C VAL A 230 54.58 3.99 -38.94
N PRO A 231 55.12 4.58 -40.02
CA PRO A 231 56.53 4.42 -40.36
C PRO A 231 57.41 5.00 -39.26
N ARG A 232 58.38 4.20 -38.81
CA ARG A 232 59.38 4.62 -37.82
C ARG A 232 60.28 5.67 -38.45
N ALA A 233 60.46 6.80 -37.77
CA ALA A 233 61.49 7.78 -38.14
C ALA A 233 62.86 7.09 -38.17
N ALA A 234 63.64 7.33 -39.23
CA ALA A 234 64.95 6.74 -39.43
C ALA A 234 65.90 7.18 -38.29
N GLY A 235 66.18 6.26 -37.35
CA GLY A 235 67.09 6.56 -36.23
C GLY A 235 67.00 5.63 -35.02
N ILE A 236 65.94 4.84 -34.86
CA ILE A 236 65.81 3.94 -33.70
C ILE A 236 66.39 2.56 -34.04
N ARG A 237 67.65 2.31 -33.67
CA ARG A 237 68.21 0.95 -33.60
C ARG A 237 67.72 0.27 -32.30
N ILE A 238 67.09 -0.88 -32.42
CA ILE A 238 66.77 -1.75 -31.27
C ILE A 238 68.00 -2.64 -31.01
N LYS A 239 68.45 -2.72 -29.76
CA LYS A 239 69.47 -3.69 -29.33
C LYS A 239 68.85 -5.09 -29.33
N GLY A 240 69.35 -5.97 -30.18
CA GLY A 240 69.03 -7.40 -30.18
C GLY A 240 68.56 -7.94 -31.53
N GLU A 241 69.47 -7.93 -32.51
CA GLU A 241 69.80 -9.19 -33.20
C GLU A 241 70.88 -9.89 -32.37
#